data_AF-X0UA55-F1
#
_entry.id   AF-X0UA55-F1
#
_cell.length_a   1.000
_cell.length_b   1.000
_cell.length_c   1.000
_cell.angle_alpha   90.00
_cell.angle_beta   90.00
_cell.angle_gamma   90.00
#
_symmetry.space_group_name_H-M   'P 1'
#
loop_
_entity.id
_entity.type
_entity.pdbx_description
1 polymer ?
#
loop_
_entity_poly.entity_id
_entity_poly.type
_entity_poly.pdbx_seq_one_letter_code
_entity_poly.pdbx_strand_id
1 'polypeptide(L)' 'PSMFGTDMNNEYVQLHEQLGFTVPELFQISLNAVDSAFLPDEEKMKFREKFHEEIDRLTGDA' A
#
# COMPACT_ATOMS: atom_id res chain seq x y z
N PRO A 1 -2.40 4.16 -16.03
CA PRO A 1 -1.08 3.66 -16.46
C PRO A 1 -0.65 4.12 -17.87
N SER A 2 -1.29 3.68 -18.95
CA SER A 2 -0.83 4.00 -20.33
C SER A 2 -1.00 5.46 -20.73
N MET A 3 -2.07 6.13 -20.28
CA MET A 3 -2.32 7.55 -20.58
C MET A 3 -1.39 8.52 -19.84
N PHE A 4 -0.77 8.08 -18.74
CA PHE A 4 0.09 8.92 -17.88
C PHE A 4 1.53 8.39 -17.77
N GLY A 5 1.88 7.34 -18.53
CA GLY A 5 3.23 6.76 -18.53
C GLY A 5 3.71 6.25 -17.17
N THR A 6 2.78 5.84 -16.29
CA THR A 6 3.06 5.49 -14.89
C THR A 6 2.55 4.09 -14.57
N ASP A 7 3.09 3.47 -13.52
CA ASP A 7 2.57 2.25 -12.92
C ASP A 7 2.34 2.45 -11.42
N MET A 8 1.69 1.49 -10.77
CA MET A 8 1.31 1.67 -9.36
C MET A 8 2.52 1.80 -8.43
N ASN A 9 3.66 1.18 -8.75
CA ASN A 9 4.86 1.33 -7.93
C ASN A 9 5.47 2.72 -8.13
N ASN A 10 5.43 3.22 -9.36
CA ASN A 10 5.89 4.55 -9.70
C ASN A 10 5.10 5.63 -8.93
N GLU A 11 3.79 5.44 -8.70
CA GLU A 11 2.99 6.36 -7.88
C GLU A 11 3.45 6.43 -6.42
N TYR A 12 3.80 5.29 -5.79
CA TYR A 12 4.31 5.29 -4.40
C TYR A 12 5.67 5.99 -4.28
N VAL A 13 6.53 5.83 -5.29
CA VAL A 13 7.81 6.56 -5.38
C VAL A 13 7.56 8.06 -5.52
N GLN A 14 6.63 8.47 -6.39
CA GLN A 14 6.28 9.88 -6.56
C GLN A 14 5.69 10.50 -5.29
N LEU A 15 4.87 9.77 -4.52
CA LEU A 15 4.35 10.24 -3.24
C LEU A 15 5.46 10.51 -2.22
N HIS A 16 6.49 9.66 -2.18
CA HIS A 16 7.65 9.91 -1.33
C HIS A 16 8.49 11.09 -1.85
N GLU A 17 8.87 11.09 -3.13
CA GLU A 17 9.79 12.07 -3.71
C GLU A 17 9.20 13.48 -3.78
N GLN A 18 7.91 13.61 -4.13
CA GLN A 18 7.27 14.91 -4.36
C GLN A 18 6.55 15.44 -3.13
N LEU A 19 5.99 14.56 -2.29
CA LEU A 19 5.15 14.94 -1.15
C LEU A 19 5.73 14.55 0.22
N GLY A 20 6.83 13.79 0.25
CA GLY A 20 7.53 13.47 1.49
C GLY A 20 6.87 12.39 2.34
N PHE A 21 5.98 11.57 1.78
CA PHE A 21 5.32 10.49 2.52
C PHE A 21 6.34 9.50 3.08
N THR A 22 6.16 9.10 4.33
CA THR A 22 6.96 8.10 5.02
C THR A 22 6.49 6.68 4.72
N VAL A 23 7.32 5.68 5.01
CA VAL A 23 6.96 4.26 4.84
C VAL A 23 5.66 3.89 5.58
N PRO A 24 5.43 4.29 6.85
CA PRO A 24 4.16 4.05 7.53
C PRO A 24 2.95 4.71 6.85
N GLU A 25 3.11 5.94 6.32
CA GLU A 25 2.02 6.65 5.64
C GLU A 25 1.68 6.01 4.30
N LEU A 26 2.70 5.59 3.53
CA LEU A 26 2.51 4.82 2.30
C LEU A 26 1.84 3.47 2.58
N PHE A 27 2.21 2.80 3.67
CA PHE A 27 1.56 1.57 4.11
C PHE A 27 0.09 1.80 4.44
N GLN A 28 -0.24 2.89 5.15
CA GLN A 28 -1.61 3.23 5.47
C GLN A 28 -2.48 3.48 4.23
N ILE A 29 -1.92 4.04 3.14
CA ILE A 29 -2.63 4.17 1.86
C ILE A 29 -3.04 2.79 1.33
N SER A 30 -2.15 1.80 1.40
CA SER A 30 -2.44 0.43 1.00
C SER A 30 -3.56 -0.19 1.84
N LEU A 31 -3.56 0.02 3.16
CA LEU A 31 -4.63 -0.45 4.03
C LEU A 31 -5.98 0.22 3.73
N ASN A 32 -5.98 1.52 3.46
CA ASN A 32 -7.20 2.25 3.07
C ASN A 32 -7.79 1.71 1.75
N ALA A 33 -6.94 1.27 0.82
CA ALA A 33 -7.38 0.63 -0.42
C ALA A 33 -8.07 -0.72 -0.15
N VAL A 34 -7.55 -1.52 0.79
CA VAL A 34 -8.20 -2.78 1.22
C VAL A 34 -9.56 -2.50 1.87
N ASP A 35 -9.64 -1.51 2.77
CA ASP A 35 -10.88 -1.19 3.49
C ASP A 35 -11.98 -0.68 2.54
N SER A 36 -11.60 0.09 1.53
CA SER A 36 -12.52 0.65 0.52
C SER A 36 -12.86 -0.32 -0.63
N ALA A 37 -12.17 -1.45 -0.76
CA ALA A 37 -12.42 -2.42 -1.81
C ALA A 37 -13.83 -3.04 -1.68
N PHE A 38 -14.46 -3.34 -2.82
CA PHE A 38 -15.74 -4.07 -2.87
C PHE A 38 -15.53 -5.59 -2.72
N LEU A 39 -14.90 -5.97 -1.61
CA LEU A 39 -14.66 -7.35 -1.21
C LEU A 39 -15.46 -7.70 0.04
N PRO A 40 -15.79 -8.99 0.26
CA PRO A 40 -16.31 -9.46 1.53
C PRO A 40 -15.33 -9.17 2.68
N ASP A 41 -15.85 -8.96 3.89
CA ASP A 41 -15.05 -8.61 5.05
C ASP A 41 -13.97 -9.65 5.38
N GLU A 42 -14.28 -10.95 5.19
CA GLU A 42 -13.31 -12.04 5.40
C GLU A 42 -12.09 -11.92 4.46
N GLU A 43 -12.32 -11.53 3.20
CA GLU A 43 -11.24 -11.33 2.24
C GLU A 43 -10.45 -10.06 2.56
N LYS A 44 -11.11 -8.98 3.02
CA LYS A 44 -10.42 -7.78 3.51
C LYS A 44 -9.51 -8.09 4.69
N MET A 45 -9.96 -8.92 5.64
CA MET A 45 -9.16 -9.34 6.79
C MET A 45 -7.90 -10.09 6.34
N LYS A 46 -8.03 -11.07 5.43
CA LYS A 46 -6.88 -11.81 4.87
C LYS A 46 -5.89 -10.88 4.18
N PHE A 47 -6.37 -9.90 3.41
CA PHE A 47 -5.49 -8.91 2.80
C PHE A 47 -4.79 -8.05 3.85
N ARG A 48 -5.51 -7.53 4.86
CA ARG A 48 -4.88 -6.74 5.92
C ARG A 48 -3.75 -7.50 6.60
N GLU A 49 -3.96 -8.76 6.99
CA GLU A 49 -2.92 -9.60 7.60
C GLU A 49 -1.71 -9.74 6.69
N LYS A 50 -1.92 -10.11 5.42
CA LYS A 50 -0.85 -10.26 4.44
C LYS A 50 -0.05 -8.96 4.23
N PHE A 51 -0.72 -7.81 4.23
CA PHE A 51 -0.05 -6.51 4.11
C PHE A 51 0.82 -6.20 5.34
N HIS A 52 0.37 -6.56 6.55
CA HIS A 52 1.18 -6.39 7.77
C HIS A 52 2.41 -7.31 7.75
N GLU A 53 2.26 -8.59 7.41
CA GLU A 53 3.39 -9.51 7.28
C GLU A 53 4.43 -9.03 6.24
N GLU A 54 3.94 -8.46 5.13
CA GLU A 54 4.79 -7.94 4.07
C GLU A 54 5.58 -6.70 4.50
N ILE A 55 4.94 -5.75 5.22
CA ILE A 55 5.63 -4.53 5.66
C ILE A 55 6.69 -4.85 6.71
N ASP A 56 6.39 -5.74 7.68
CA ASP A 56 7.35 -6.16 8.70
C ASP A 56 8.59 -6.81 8.06
N ARG A 57 8.38 -7.63 7.01
CA ARG A 57 9.46 -8.23 6.23
C ARG A 57 10.31 -7.19 5.49
N LEU A 58 9.68 -6.13 4.97
CA LEU A 58 10.35 -5.10 4.18
C LEU A 58 11.10 -4.08 5.05
N THR A 59 10.60 -3.76 6.25
CA THR A 59 11.25 -2.84 7.18
C THR A 59 12.26 -3.52 8.10
N GLY A 60 12.21 -4.85 8.21
CA GLY A 60 13.08 -5.63 9.08
C GLY A 60 12.66 -5.58 10.55
N ASP A 61 11.41 -5.21 10.82
CA ASP A 61 10.81 -5.15 12.17
C ASP A 61 10.25 -6.51 12.63
N ALA A 62 10.63 -7.62 11.97
CA ALA A 62 10.16 -8.98 12.23
C ALA A 62 10.80 -9.65 13.46
#